data_AF-A0A1V4XJX5-F1
#
_entry.id   AF-A0A1V4XJX5-F1
#
_cell.length_a   1.000
_cell.length_b   1.000
_cell.length_c   1.000
_cell.angle_alpha   90.00
_cell.angle_beta   90.00
_cell.angle_gamma   90.00
#
_symmetry.space_group_name_H-M   'P 1'
#
loop_
_entity.id
_entity.type
_entity.pdbx_description
1 polymer ?
#
loop_
_entity_poly.entity_id
_entity_poly.type
_entity_poly.pdbx_seq_one_letter_code
_entity_poly.pdbx_strand_id
1 'polypeptide(L)' 'MGWIIGLILFGLLLPGINNWAHGGGIAAGIAAGFALGYEERRRESMPHRIAAACLALATAGAVLFTTVQAVLVRFS' A
#
# COMPACT_ATOMS: atom_id res chain seq x y z
N MET A 1 5.93 -0.30 -8.90
CA MET A 1 5.68 -1.77 -8.79
C MET A 1 6.16 -2.41 -7.49
N GLY A 2 6.96 -1.74 -6.65
CA GLY A 2 7.52 -2.36 -5.43
C GLY A 2 6.50 -2.84 -4.39
N TRP A 3 5.27 -2.30 -4.37
CA TRP A 3 4.24 -2.70 -3.40
C TRP A 3 3.76 -4.16 -3.59
N ILE A 4 3.78 -4.69 -4.82
CA ILE A 4 3.42 -6.08 -5.11
C ILE A 4 4.43 -7.05 -4.48
N ILE A 5 5.72 -6.69 -4.50
CA ILE A 5 6.78 -7.46 -3.83
C ILE A 5 6.48 -7.54 -2.33
N GLY A 6 6.05 -6.43 -1.73
CA GLY A 6 5.60 -6.39 -0.35
C GLY A 6 4.48 -7.41 -0.06
N LEU A 7 3.44 -7.47 -0.89
CA LEU A 7 2.35 -8.44 -0.70
C LEU A 7 2.84 -9.89 -0.78
N ILE A 8 3.68 -10.20 -1.77
CA ILE A 8 4.26 -11.54 -1.93
C ILE A 8 5.08 -11.92 -0.70
N LEU A 9 5.92 -11.01 -0.21
CA LEU A 9 6.73 -11.22 0.99
C LEU A 9 5.86 -11.41 2.23
N PHE A 10 4.82 -10.61 2.42
CA PHE A 10 3.91 -10.78 3.55
C PHE A 10 3.21 -12.13 3.51
N GLY A 11 2.68 -12.57 2.36
CA GLY A 11 2.06 -13.89 2.24
C GLY A 11 3.02 -15.08 2.27
N LEU A 12 4.32 -14.83 2.10
CA LEU A 12 5.35 -15.85 2.28
C LEU A 12 5.83 -15.93 3.74
N LEU A 13 6.01 -14.78 4.39
CA LEU A 13 6.65 -14.67 5.71
C LEU A 13 5.67 -14.75 6.88
N LEU A 14 4.40 -14.37 6.68
CA LEU A 14 3.40 -14.37 7.75
C LEU A 14 2.41 -15.53 7.57
N PRO A 15 2.25 -16.40 8.58
CA PRO A 15 1.33 -17.53 8.50
C PRO A 15 -0.11 -17.05 8.39
N GLY A 16 -0.92 -17.78 7.61
CA GLY A 16 -2.35 -17.49 7.42
C GLY A 16 -2.65 -16.45 6.33
N ILE A 17 -1.63 -15.88 5.67
CA ILE A 17 -1.82 -14.98 4.53
C ILE A 17 -1.71 -15.77 3.21
N ASN A 18 -2.77 -15.72 2.39
CA ASN A 18 -2.83 -16.44 1.11
C ASN A 18 -2.43 -15.55 -0.08
N ASN A 19 -1.27 -15.83 -0.69
CA ASN A 19 -0.79 -15.10 -1.87
C ASN A 19 -1.67 -15.30 -3.12
N TRP A 20 -2.37 -16.43 -3.25
CA TRP A 20 -3.29 -16.65 -4.36
C TRP A 20 -4.53 -15.75 -4.28
N ALA A 21 -4.99 -15.40 -3.08
CA ALA A 21 -6.10 -14.45 -2.91
C ALA A 21 -5.69 -13.05 -3.39
N HIS A 22 -4.47 -12.60 -3.06
CA HIS A 22 -3.92 -11.33 -3.55
C HIS A 22 -3.74 -11.34 -5.06
N GLY A 23 -3.14 -12.41 -5.61
CA GLY A 23 -2.96 -12.56 -7.05
C GLY A 23 -4.29 -12.56 -7.81
N GLY A 24 -5.30 -13.26 -7.28
CA GLY A 24 -6.66 -13.26 -7.82
C GLY A 24 -7.29 -11.88 -7.81
N GLY A 25 -7.17 -11.14 -6.70
CA GLY A 25 -7.66 -9.75 -6.60
C GLY A 25 -6.99 -8.81 -7.60
N ILE A 26 -5.67 -8.93 -7.80
CA ILE A 26 -4.92 -8.15 -8.79
C ILE A 26 -5.42 -8.49 -10.21
N ALA A 27 -5.48 -9.77 -10.56
CA ALA A 27 -5.92 -10.22 -11.89
C ALA A 27 -7.36 -9.78 -12.19
N ALA A 28 -8.28 -9.95 -11.23
CA ALA A 28 -9.66 -9.52 -11.36
C ALA A 28 -9.79 -7.99 -11.47
N GLY A 29 -9.02 -7.23 -10.68
CA GLY A 29 -8.99 -5.76 -10.76
C GLY A 29 -8.49 -5.26 -12.12
N ILE A 30 -7.45 -5.89 -12.67
CA ILE A 30 -6.95 -5.59 -14.02
C ILE A 30 -8.05 -5.87 -15.06
N ALA A 31 -8.66 -7.06 -15.00
CA ALA A 31 -9.74 -7.44 -15.91
C ALA A 31 -10.94 -6.48 -15.83
N ALA A 32 -11.32 -6.08 -14.61
CA ALA A 32 -12.37 -5.09 -14.40
C ALA A 32 -12.00 -3.71 -14.98
N GLY A 33 -10.74 -3.26 -14.82
CA GLY A 33 -10.27 -2.02 -15.43
C GLY A 33 -10.35 -2.03 -16.96
N PHE A 34 -10.09 -3.18 -17.60
CA PHE A 34 -10.31 -3.35 -19.04
C PHE A 34 -11.80 -3.33 -19.39
N ALA A 35 -12.63 -4.07 -18.66
CA ALA A 35 -14.07 -4.18 -18.93
C ALA A 35 -14.82 -2.86 -18.75
N LEU A 36 -14.43 -2.05 -17.77
CA LEU A 36 -15.07 -0.78 -17.44
C LEU A 36 -14.52 0.40 -18.27
N GLY A 37 -13.50 0.17 -19.12
CA GLY A 37 -12.92 1.22 -19.95
C GLY A 37 -12.14 2.25 -19.13
N TYR A 38 -11.09 1.83 -18.42
CA TYR A 38 -10.23 2.76 -17.70
C TYR A 38 -9.51 3.74 -18.65
N GLU A 39 -10.00 4.98 -18.70
CA GLU A 39 -9.55 6.06 -19.59
C GLU A 39 -8.50 6.99 -18.98
N GLU A 40 -8.28 6.92 -17.65
CA GLU A 40 -7.40 7.87 -16.96
C GLU A 40 -5.92 7.52 -17.17
N ARG A 41 -5.34 8.07 -18.24
CA ARG A 41 -3.93 7.92 -18.64
C ARG A 41 -3.13 9.22 -18.49
N ARG A 42 -3.60 10.21 -17.73
CA ARG A 42 -2.85 11.45 -17.53
C ARG A 42 -1.56 11.17 -16.79
N ARG A 43 -0.50 11.86 -17.23
CA ARG A 43 0.79 11.84 -16.54
C ARG A 43 0.64 12.45 -15.16
N GLU A 44 1.39 11.91 -14.22
CA GLU A 44 1.52 12.47 -12.89
C GLU A 44 2.00 13.93 -12.96
N SER A 45 1.25 14.84 -12.34
CA SER A 45 1.56 16.27 -12.30
C SER A 45 2.29 16.61 -11.00
N MET A 46 2.92 17.79 -10.94
CA MET A 46 3.62 18.22 -9.72
C MET A 46 2.72 18.28 -8.47
N PRO A 47 1.47 18.79 -8.55
CA PRO A 47 0.56 18.74 -7.42
C PRO A 47 0.32 17.33 -6.88
N HIS A 48 0.19 16.32 -7.76
CA HIS A 48 0.05 14.92 -7.33
C HIS A 48 1.28 14.44 -6.57
N ARG A 49 2.48 14.76 -7.07
CA ARG A 49 3.75 14.38 -6.45
C ARG A 49 3.91 14.99 -5.06
N ILE A 50 3.57 16.28 -4.93
CA ILE A 50 3.64 17.00 -3.65
C ILE A 50 2.63 16.41 -2.67
N ALA A 51 1.37 16.21 -3.09
CA ALA A 51 0.35 15.60 -2.26
C ALA A 51 0.75 14.19 -1.80
N ALA A 52 1.27 13.37 -2.72
CA ALA A 52 1.77 12.03 -2.41
C ALA A 52 2.91 12.07 -1.39
N ALA A 53 3.88 12.99 -1.53
CA ALA A 53 4.98 13.14 -0.58
C ALA A 53 4.47 13.58 0.81
N CYS A 54 3.57 14.57 0.87
CA CYS A 54 2.96 15.02 2.12
C CYS A 54 2.23 13.87 2.85
N LEU A 55 1.40 13.12 2.13
CA LEU A 55 0.65 11.99 2.69
C LEU A 55 1.57 10.84 3.12
N ALA A 56 2.63 10.56 2.36
CA ALA A 56 3.62 9.56 2.73
C ALA A 56 4.35 9.94 4.04
N LEU A 57 4.78 11.21 4.16
CA LEU A 57 5.42 11.72 5.38
C LEU A 57 4.46 11.72 6.56
N ALA A 58 3.20 12.12 6.37
CA ALA A 58 2.19 12.08 7.41
C ALA A 58 1.95 10.65 7.91
N THR A 59 1.86 9.68 7.00
CA THR A 59 1.71 8.25 7.34
C THR A 59 2.91 7.74 8.12
N ALA A 60 4.13 8.04 7.66
CA ALA A 60 5.35 7.65 8.35
C ALA A 60 5.43 8.27 9.76
N GLY A 61 5.08 9.55 9.89
CA GLY A 61 5.01 10.26 11.16
C GLY A 61 3.99 9.64 12.12
N ALA A 62 2.80 9.30 11.64
CA ALA A 62 1.77 8.65 12.45
C ALA A 62 2.20 7.25 12.93
N VAL A 63 2.81 6.45 12.03
CA VAL A 63 3.36 5.13 12.39
C VAL A 63 4.50 5.27 13.40
N LEU A 64 5.40 6.22 13.22
CA LEU A 64 6.49 6.47 14.18
C LEU A 64 5.93 6.90 15.54
N PHE A 65 5.02 7.87 15.55
CA PHE A 65 4.39 8.36 16.77
C PHE A 65 3.74 7.21 17.56
N THR A 66 2.87 6.44 16.91
CA THR A 66 2.18 5.31 17.54
C THR A 66 3.13 4.23 18.02
N THR A 67 4.19 3.94 17.26
CA THR A 67 5.23 2.97 17.67
C THR A 67 5.98 3.44 18.92
N VAL A 68 6.41 4.70 18.96
CA VAL A 68 7.09 5.29 20.13
C VAL A 68 6.16 5.30 21.34
N GLN A 69 4.90 5.73 21.15
CA GLN A 69 3.90 5.77 22.22
C GLN A 69 3.67 4.37 22.81
N ALA A 70 3.54 3.35 21.96
CA ALA A 70 3.39 1.96 22.37
C ALA A 70 4.61 1.45 23.16
N VAL A 71 5.82 1.79 22.74
CA VAL A 71 7.06 1.44 23.47
C VAL A 71 7.09 2.13 24.83
N LEU A 72 6.84 3.45 24.90
CA LEU A 72 6.85 4.18 26.17
C LEU A 72 5.83 3.61 27.17
N VAL A 73 4.59 3.36 26.73
CA VAL A 73 3.54 2.76 27.57
C VAL A 73 3.91 1.35 28.05
N ARG A 74 4.65 0.58 27.24
CA ARG A 74 5.06 -0.79 27.61
C ARG A 74 6.15 -0.80 28.71
N PHE A 75 6.95 0.26 28.82
CA PHE A 75 8.10 0.34 29.74
C PHE A 75 7.94 1.35 30.87
N SER A 76 6.82 2.09 30.93
CA SER A 76 6.38 2.89 32.08
C SER A 76 5.53 2.06 33.05
#